data_AF-A0A5N5JXM5-F1
#
_entry.id   AF-A0A5N5JXM5-F1
#
_cell.length_a   1.000
_cell.length_b   1.000
_cell.length_c   1.000
_cell.angle_alpha   90.00
_cell.angle_beta   90.00
_cell.angle_gamma   90.00
#
_symmetry.space_group_name_H-M   'P 1'
#
loop_
_entity.id
_entity.type
_entity.pdbx_description
1 polymer ?
#
loop_
_entity_poly.entity_id
_entity_poly.type
_entity_poly.pdbx_seq_one_letter_code
_entity_poly.pdbx_strand_id
1 'polypeptide(L)'
;MVAAHLRCTYAVANHDFVEAYKCQTVVVQSFLKAFQAHKEENWALSLMFAVTLDLRIFANNAEQQLQKKGKGKVGDMLEKAAEQLMSCFRVCASDNRAGIDDSKKWGMLFLVNQLFKIYFKINKLHLCKPLIRAIDSSNLKDDYSMAQRVTYKYYVGRKAMFDSDFKLAEEYLSFSFQHSHRSCQRNKRLILIYLLPVKMLLGHMPTNQLLKKYDLMQFADVTKAVSEGNLLLLNEALAKHETFFIRCGIFLILEKLKIITYRNLFKKV
;
A
#
# COMPACT_ATOMS: atom_id res chain seq x y z
N MET A 1 -26.07 -16.55 0.53
CA MET A 1 -24.65 -16.45 0.93
C MET A 1 -23.91 -17.78 0.78
N VAL A 2 -24.32 -18.84 1.48
CA VAL A 2 -23.64 -20.16 1.47
C VAL A 2 -23.52 -20.75 0.06
N ALA A 3 -24.60 -20.80 -0.72
CA ALA A 3 -24.55 -21.31 -2.10
C ALA A 3 -23.55 -20.55 -3.00
N ALA A 4 -23.48 -19.22 -2.85
CA ALA A 4 -22.51 -18.41 -3.60
C ALA A 4 -21.06 -18.67 -3.14
N HIS A 5 -20.84 -18.92 -1.85
CA HIS A 5 -19.53 -19.29 -1.33
C HIS A 5 -19.06 -20.66 -1.86
N LEU A 6 -19.94 -21.67 -1.87
CA LEU A 6 -19.62 -22.99 -2.44
C LEU A 6 -19.30 -22.92 -3.94
N ARG A 7 -20.05 -22.11 -4.69
CA ARG A 7 -19.75 -21.86 -6.11
C ARG A 7 -18.41 -21.12 -6.29
N CYS A 8 -18.09 -20.19 -5.38
CA CYS A 8 -16.81 -19.49 -5.37
C CYS A 8 -15.65 -20.46 -5.16
N THR A 9 -15.72 -21.33 -4.15
CA THR A 9 -14.66 -22.32 -3.87
C THR A 9 -14.49 -23.32 -5.02
N TYR A 10 -15.59 -23.76 -5.64
CA TYR A 10 -15.54 -24.57 -6.86
C TYR A 10 -14.88 -23.84 -8.03
N ALA A 11 -15.22 -22.57 -8.26
CA ALA A 11 -14.60 -21.77 -9.33
C ALA A 11 -13.10 -21.55 -9.08
N VAL A 12 -12.69 -21.32 -7.83
CA VAL A 12 -11.27 -21.21 -7.45
C VAL A 12 -10.53 -22.53 -7.71
N ALA A 13 -11.13 -23.67 -7.36
CA ALA A 13 -10.55 -24.99 -7.60
C ALA A 13 -10.35 -25.28 -9.10
N ASN A 14 -11.24 -24.77 -9.95
CA ASN A 14 -11.15 -24.89 -11.41
C ASN A 14 -10.31 -23.78 -12.08
N HIS A 15 -9.62 -22.94 -11.30
CA HIS A 15 -8.88 -21.79 -11.79
C HIS A 15 -9.71 -20.80 -12.62
N ASP A 16 -11.03 -20.69 -12.39
CA ASP A 16 -11.86 -19.63 -12.96
C ASP A 16 -12.00 -18.47 -11.95
N PHE A 17 -11.04 -17.54 -11.97
CA PHE A 17 -11.06 -16.41 -11.04
C PHE A 17 -12.09 -15.34 -11.42
N VAL A 18 -12.54 -15.30 -12.68
CA VAL A 18 -13.59 -14.35 -13.11
C VAL A 18 -14.91 -14.74 -12.49
N GLU A 19 -15.26 -16.02 -12.53
CA GLU A 19 -16.45 -16.53 -11.87
C GLU A 19 -16.33 -16.51 -10.34
N ALA A 20 -15.15 -16.84 -9.80
CA ALA A 20 -14.89 -16.74 -8.37
C ALA A 20 -15.10 -15.31 -7.86
N TYR A 21 -14.61 -14.30 -8.58
CA TYR A 21 -14.81 -12.89 -8.24
C TYR A 21 -16.28 -12.47 -8.22
N LYS A 22 -17.06 -12.89 -9.22
CA LYS A 22 -18.51 -12.61 -9.27
C LYS A 22 -19.23 -13.24 -8.08
N CYS A 23 -18.96 -14.52 -7.81
CA CYS A 23 -19.56 -15.24 -6.68
C CYS A 23 -19.16 -14.60 -5.35
N GLN A 24 -17.89 -14.22 -5.18
CA GLN A 24 -17.41 -13.56 -3.97
C GLN A 24 -18.02 -12.18 -3.79
N THR A 25 -18.28 -11.44 -4.86
CA THR A 25 -18.99 -10.15 -4.81
C THR A 25 -20.39 -10.33 -4.20
N VAL A 26 -21.11 -11.38 -4.62
CA VAL A 26 -22.44 -11.72 -4.06
C VAL A 26 -22.33 -12.10 -2.58
N VAL A 27 -21.28 -12.83 -2.18
CA VAL A 27 -21.00 -13.16 -0.78
C VAL A 27 -20.79 -11.89 0.04
N VAL A 28 -19.91 -10.98 -0.41
CA VAL A 28 -19.63 -9.71 0.29
C VAL A 28 -20.87 -8.84 0.39
N GLN A 29 -21.68 -8.72 -0.66
CA GLN A 29 -22.94 -7.96 -0.63
C GLN A 29 -23.96 -8.56 0.33
N SER A 30 -24.09 -9.89 0.34
CA SER A 30 -24.99 -10.59 1.27
C SER A 30 -24.52 -10.44 2.72
N PHE A 31 -23.21 -10.58 2.95
CA PHE A 31 -22.58 -10.39 4.24
C PHE A 31 -22.77 -8.96 4.74
N LEU A 32 -22.56 -7.96 3.88
CA LEU A 32 -22.70 -6.55 4.25
C LEU A 32 -24.11 -6.22 4.77
N LYS A 33 -25.15 -6.77 4.13
CA LYS A 33 -26.54 -6.61 4.60
C LYS A 33 -26.73 -7.17 6.01
N ALA A 34 -26.23 -8.37 6.27
CA ALA A 34 -26.28 -8.98 7.61
C ALA A 34 -25.44 -8.19 8.63
N PHE A 35 -24.23 -7.79 8.23
CA PHE A 35 -23.31 -7.01 9.06
C PHE A 35 -23.89 -5.64 9.44
N GLN A 36 -24.71 -5.04 8.59
CA GLN A 36 -25.42 -3.80 8.90
C GLN A 36 -26.63 -4.02 9.83
N ALA A 37 -27.27 -5.17 9.75
CA ALA A 37 -28.42 -5.53 10.59
C ALA A 37 -28.01 -5.77 12.07
N HIS A 38 -26.88 -6.44 12.30
CA HIS A 38 -26.36 -6.72 13.65
C HIS A 38 -25.60 -5.52 14.20
N LYS A 39 -26.26 -4.58 14.88
CA LYS A 39 -25.66 -3.27 15.22
C LYS A 39 -24.74 -3.26 16.44
N GLU A 40 -24.84 -4.24 17.33
CA GLU A 40 -24.26 -4.15 18.68
C GLU A 40 -23.06 -5.07 18.90
N GLU A 41 -22.66 -5.88 17.91
CA GLU A 41 -21.59 -6.88 18.05
C GLU A 41 -20.49 -6.74 16.99
N ASN A 42 -19.26 -7.10 17.37
CA ASN A 42 -18.07 -7.06 16.51
C ASN A 42 -17.58 -8.43 16.01
N TRP A 43 -18.16 -9.56 16.43
CA TRP A 43 -17.63 -10.90 16.14
C TRP A 43 -17.48 -11.16 14.63
N ALA A 44 -18.36 -10.54 13.83
CA ALA A 44 -18.37 -10.66 12.37
C ALA A 44 -17.19 -9.93 11.69
N LEU A 45 -16.36 -9.17 12.41
CA LEU A 45 -15.17 -8.51 11.86
C LEU A 45 -14.16 -9.50 11.29
N SER A 46 -13.93 -10.63 11.97
CA SER A 46 -13.02 -11.66 11.46
C SER A 46 -13.50 -12.24 10.13
N LEU A 47 -14.82 -12.44 9.99
CA LEU A 47 -15.42 -12.87 8.73
C LEU A 47 -15.32 -11.77 7.66
N MET A 48 -15.57 -10.51 8.01
CA MET A 48 -15.37 -9.36 7.13
C MET A 48 -13.95 -9.32 6.58
N PHE A 49 -12.95 -9.54 7.42
CA PHE A 49 -11.54 -9.55 7.01
C PHE A 49 -11.26 -10.63 5.97
N ALA A 50 -11.77 -11.85 6.18
CA ALA A 50 -11.62 -12.95 5.23
C ALA A 50 -12.32 -12.63 3.90
N VAL A 51 -13.62 -12.29 3.92
CA VAL A 51 -14.38 -12.12 2.67
C VAL A 51 -13.89 -10.94 1.82
N THR A 52 -13.43 -9.86 2.44
CA THR A 52 -12.89 -8.69 1.73
C THR A 52 -11.46 -8.92 1.24
N LEU A 53 -10.65 -9.69 1.97
CA LEU A 53 -9.33 -10.12 1.50
C LEU A 53 -9.45 -11.00 0.26
N ASP A 54 -10.33 -11.99 0.31
CA ASP A 54 -10.59 -12.91 -0.80
C ASP A 54 -11.11 -12.17 -2.02
N LEU A 55 -12.05 -11.23 -1.84
CA LEU A 55 -12.55 -10.40 -2.94
C LEU A 55 -11.41 -9.66 -3.66
N ARG A 56 -10.47 -9.07 -2.91
CA ARG A 56 -9.30 -8.38 -3.48
C ARG A 56 -8.38 -9.36 -4.22
N ILE A 57 -8.12 -10.53 -3.64
CA ILE A 57 -7.24 -11.55 -4.26
C ILE A 57 -7.87 -12.07 -5.55
N PHE A 58 -9.16 -12.41 -5.54
CA PHE A 58 -9.86 -12.88 -6.72
C PHE A 58 -9.99 -11.81 -7.78
N ALA A 59 -10.27 -10.55 -7.42
CA ALA A 59 -10.26 -9.43 -8.37
C ALA A 59 -8.90 -9.30 -9.06
N ASN A 60 -7.80 -9.39 -8.29
CA ASN A 60 -6.45 -9.32 -8.82
C ASN A 60 -6.13 -10.46 -9.79
N ASN A 61 -6.52 -11.69 -9.45
CA ASN A 61 -6.26 -12.86 -10.28
C ASN A 61 -7.16 -12.89 -11.53
N ALA A 62 -8.44 -12.51 -11.39
CA ALA A 62 -9.39 -12.38 -12.49
C ALA A 62 -8.87 -11.37 -13.54
N GLU A 63 -8.35 -10.24 -13.07
CA GLU A 63 -7.82 -9.22 -13.98
C GLU A 63 -6.57 -9.72 -14.72
N GLN A 64 -5.66 -10.43 -14.04
CA GLN A 64 -4.51 -11.06 -14.69
C GLN A 64 -4.94 -12.12 -15.72
N GLN A 65 -5.98 -12.89 -15.44
CA GLN A 65 -6.51 -13.87 -16.40
C GLN A 65 -7.12 -13.22 -17.63
N LEU A 66 -7.87 -12.14 -17.43
CA LEU A 66 -8.48 -11.38 -18.51
C LEU A 66 -7.39 -10.73 -19.38
N GLN A 67 -6.39 -10.09 -18.76
CA GLN A 67 -5.25 -9.49 -19.47
C GLN A 67 -4.49 -10.53 -20.31
N LYS A 68 -4.24 -11.74 -19.76
CA LYS A 68 -3.60 -12.83 -20.52
C LYS A 68 -4.41 -13.28 -21.74
N LYS A 69 -5.74 -13.17 -21.67
CA LYS A 69 -6.66 -13.49 -22.79
C LYS A 69 -6.85 -12.29 -23.75
N GLY A 70 -6.13 -11.18 -23.56
CA GLY A 70 -6.27 -9.95 -24.35
C GLY A 70 -7.62 -9.25 -24.15
N LYS A 71 -8.37 -9.60 -23.10
CA LYS A 71 -9.70 -9.04 -22.80
C LYS A 71 -9.64 -8.25 -21.50
N GLY A 72 -10.45 -7.20 -21.38
CA GLY A 72 -10.60 -6.45 -20.11
C GLY A 72 -9.68 -5.23 -19.96
N LYS A 73 -10.20 -4.22 -19.29
CA LYS A 73 -9.50 -2.96 -18.99
C LYS A 73 -8.68 -3.12 -17.71
N VAL A 74 -7.44 -2.59 -17.72
CA VAL A 74 -6.59 -2.55 -16.53
C VAL A 74 -7.26 -1.70 -15.45
N GLY A 75 -7.42 -2.24 -14.25
CA GLY A 75 -7.99 -1.60 -13.08
C GLY A 75 -9.51 -1.75 -12.89
N ASP A 76 -10.28 -2.16 -13.91
CA ASP A 76 -11.76 -2.17 -13.84
C ASP A 76 -12.30 -3.12 -12.75
N MET A 77 -11.76 -4.33 -12.67
CA MET A 77 -12.19 -5.30 -11.66
C MET A 77 -11.76 -4.88 -10.26
N LEU A 78 -10.57 -4.31 -10.13
CA LEU A 78 -10.06 -3.79 -8.87
C LEU A 78 -10.87 -2.58 -8.38
N GLU A 79 -11.31 -1.70 -9.28
CA GLU A 79 -12.18 -0.56 -8.95
C GLU A 79 -13.53 -1.02 -8.41
N LYS A 80 -14.18 -1.97 -9.10
CA LYS A 80 -15.44 -2.57 -8.63
C LYS A 80 -15.27 -3.27 -7.28
N ALA A 81 -14.15 -3.95 -7.06
CA ALA A 81 -13.84 -4.54 -5.76
C ALA A 81 -13.66 -3.47 -4.68
N ALA A 82 -12.99 -2.35 -4.99
CA ALA A 82 -12.80 -1.25 -4.07
C ALA A 82 -14.13 -0.61 -3.65
N GLU A 83 -15.12 -0.51 -4.54
CA GLU A 83 -16.47 -0.01 -4.20
C GLU A 83 -17.18 -0.89 -3.15
N GLN A 84 -17.01 -2.21 -3.23
CA GLN A 84 -17.56 -3.15 -2.23
C GLN A 84 -16.84 -2.99 -0.88
N LEU A 85 -15.51 -2.87 -0.89
CA LEU A 85 -14.71 -2.61 0.31
C LEU A 85 -15.05 -1.25 0.95
N MET A 86 -15.27 -0.22 0.13
CA MET A 86 -15.72 1.11 0.59
C MET A 86 -17.08 1.04 1.28
N SER A 87 -17.98 0.18 0.81
CA SER A 87 -19.28 -0.01 1.44
C SER A 87 -19.15 -0.69 2.81
N CYS A 88 -18.26 -1.67 2.95
CA CYS A 88 -17.90 -2.23 4.26
C CYS A 88 -17.27 -1.18 5.19
N PHE A 89 -16.38 -0.35 4.64
CA PHE A 89 -15.71 0.71 5.40
C PHE A 89 -16.70 1.74 5.94
N ARG A 90 -17.68 2.16 5.15
CA ARG A 90 -18.74 3.07 5.59
C ARG A 90 -19.53 2.52 6.76
N VAL A 91 -19.87 1.22 6.74
CA VAL A 91 -20.58 0.57 7.86
C VAL A 91 -19.73 0.62 9.13
N CYS A 92 -18.44 0.24 9.07
CA CYS A 92 -17.52 0.34 10.22
C CYS A 92 -17.35 1.78 10.72
N ALA A 93 -17.20 2.75 9.81
CA ALA A 93 -16.96 4.15 10.16
C ALA A 93 -18.19 4.82 10.80
N SER A 94 -19.40 4.42 10.40
CA SER A 94 -20.66 4.94 10.94
C SER A 94 -21.06 4.37 12.30
N ASP A 95 -20.27 3.43 12.84
CA ASP A 95 -20.60 2.75 14.08
C ASP A 95 -20.27 3.63 15.30
N ASN A 96 -21.31 4.26 15.84
CA ASN A 96 -21.25 5.13 17.01
C ASN A 96 -21.98 4.56 18.24
N ARG A 97 -22.48 3.31 18.17
CA ARG A 97 -23.45 2.78 19.12
C ARG A 97 -22.89 1.76 20.10
N ALA A 98 -21.80 1.08 19.72
CA ALA A 98 -21.13 0.13 20.60
C ALA A 98 -20.06 0.82 21.47
N GLY A 99 -19.77 0.22 22.64
CA GLY A 99 -18.57 0.54 23.40
C GLY A 99 -17.32 0.37 22.53
N ILE A 100 -16.20 1.00 22.93
CA ILE A 100 -14.96 0.97 22.15
C ILE A 100 -14.52 -0.46 21.81
N ASP A 101 -14.64 -1.39 22.77
CA ASP A 101 -14.22 -2.78 22.61
C ASP A 101 -15.11 -3.55 21.61
N ASP A 102 -16.42 -3.30 21.61
CA ASP A 102 -17.40 -3.96 20.73
C ASP A 102 -17.64 -3.21 19.41
N SER A 103 -16.86 -2.16 19.15
CA SER A 103 -17.07 -1.34 17.96
C SER A 103 -16.56 -2.00 16.68
N LYS A 104 -17.34 -1.89 15.61
CA LYS A 104 -16.91 -2.25 14.25
C LYS A 104 -15.81 -1.34 13.71
N LYS A 105 -15.50 -0.23 14.40
CA LYS A 105 -14.39 0.66 14.07
C LYS A 105 -13.04 -0.06 14.06
N TRP A 106 -12.88 -1.13 14.83
CA TRP A 106 -11.71 -2.03 14.77
C TRP A 106 -11.45 -2.60 13.36
N GLY A 107 -12.47 -2.66 12.51
CA GLY A 107 -12.34 -3.11 11.13
C GLY A 107 -11.81 -2.06 10.14
N MET A 108 -11.80 -0.77 10.51
CA MET A 108 -11.50 0.33 9.59
C MET A 108 -10.08 0.23 9.03
N LEU A 109 -9.07 0.04 9.90
CA LEU A 109 -7.67 0.04 9.45
C LEU A 109 -7.37 -1.13 8.51
N PHE A 110 -7.96 -2.30 8.76
CA PHE A 110 -7.84 -3.44 7.85
C PHE A 110 -8.38 -3.10 6.46
N LEU A 111 -9.60 -2.57 6.38
CA LEU A 111 -10.24 -2.19 5.12
C LEU A 111 -9.44 -1.12 4.38
N VAL A 112 -8.96 -0.09 5.09
CA VAL A 112 -8.10 0.96 4.52
C VAL A 112 -6.82 0.35 3.94
N ASN A 113 -6.18 -0.58 4.64
CA ASN A 113 -5.00 -1.28 4.12
C ASN A 113 -5.29 -2.10 2.85
N GLN A 114 -6.48 -2.71 2.75
CA GLN A 114 -6.90 -3.40 1.51
C GLN A 114 -7.17 -2.40 0.37
N LEU A 115 -7.84 -1.30 0.67
CA LEU A 115 -8.14 -0.23 -0.29
C LEU A 115 -6.86 0.43 -0.81
N PHE A 116 -5.87 0.69 0.06
CA PHE A 116 -4.56 1.21 -0.38
C PHE A 116 -3.85 0.27 -1.34
N LYS A 117 -3.88 -1.05 -1.09
CA LYS A 117 -3.32 -2.03 -2.04
C LYS A 117 -3.95 -1.94 -3.42
N ILE A 118 -5.26 -1.66 -3.49
CA ILE A 118 -5.97 -1.46 -4.75
C ILE A 118 -5.60 -0.10 -5.36
N TYR A 119 -5.77 1.00 -4.63
CA TYR A 119 -5.60 2.36 -5.15
C TYR A 119 -4.19 2.67 -5.62
N PHE A 120 -3.16 2.15 -4.94
CA PHE A 120 -1.78 2.27 -5.42
C PHE A 120 -1.54 1.44 -6.68
N LYS A 121 -2.26 0.33 -6.87
CA LYS A 121 -2.12 -0.51 -8.06
C LYS A 121 -2.82 0.10 -9.29
N ILE A 122 -3.98 0.73 -9.11
CA ILE A 122 -4.72 1.43 -10.18
C ILE A 122 -4.28 2.89 -10.35
N ASN A 123 -3.26 3.35 -9.61
CA ASN A 123 -2.74 4.71 -9.62
C ASN A 123 -3.77 5.82 -9.29
N LYS A 124 -4.77 5.53 -8.43
CA LYS A 124 -5.77 6.52 -7.95
C LYS A 124 -5.46 7.01 -6.54
N LEU A 125 -4.29 7.64 -6.36
CA LEU A 125 -3.78 8.05 -5.03
C LEU A 125 -4.64 9.12 -4.33
N HIS A 126 -5.40 9.92 -5.07
CA HIS A 126 -6.28 10.95 -4.50
C HIS A 126 -7.37 10.35 -3.60
N LEU A 127 -7.82 9.12 -3.88
CA LEU A 127 -8.82 8.39 -3.07
C LEU A 127 -8.32 7.97 -1.69
N CYS A 128 -7.00 8.01 -1.46
CA CYS A 128 -6.43 7.69 -0.15
C CYS A 128 -6.67 8.81 0.88
N LYS A 129 -6.78 10.07 0.45
CA LYS A 129 -6.85 11.23 1.37
C LYS A 129 -8.06 11.19 2.32
N PRO A 130 -9.29 10.86 1.88
CA PRO A 130 -10.43 10.71 2.80
C PRO A 130 -10.26 9.56 3.79
N LEU A 131 -9.64 8.45 3.37
CA LEU A 131 -9.40 7.28 4.22
C LEU A 131 -8.38 7.59 5.33
N ILE A 132 -7.30 8.30 4.98
CA ILE A 132 -6.29 8.76 5.96
C ILE A 132 -6.96 9.64 7.02
N ARG A 133 -7.74 10.64 6.60
CA ARG A 133 -8.45 11.53 7.52
C ARG A 133 -9.35 10.78 8.49
N ALA A 134 -10.10 9.78 8.01
CA ALA A 134 -11.01 9.00 8.84
C ALA A 134 -10.30 8.11 9.88
N ILE A 135 -9.09 7.62 9.57
CA ILE A 135 -8.26 6.87 10.53
C ILE A 135 -7.61 7.82 11.52
N ASP A 136 -7.06 8.95 11.06
CA ASP A 136 -6.38 9.91 11.91
C ASP A 136 -7.34 10.61 12.89
N SER A 137 -8.61 10.76 12.52
CA SER A 137 -9.68 11.25 13.40
C SER A 137 -10.26 10.20 14.36
N SER A 138 -9.86 8.93 14.22
CA SER A 138 -10.36 7.85 15.07
C SER A 138 -9.55 7.75 16.36
N ASN A 139 -10.26 7.54 17.48
CA ASN A 139 -9.63 7.35 18.79
C ASN A 139 -8.83 6.04 18.87
N LEU A 140 -9.03 5.09 17.95
CA LEU A 140 -8.39 3.76 17.93
C LEU A 140 -7.03 3.72 17.22
N LYS A 141 -6.54 4.84 16.69
CA LYS A 141 -5.38 4.88 15.77
C LYS A 141 -4.13 4.18 16.31
N ASP A 142 -3.93 4.19 17.63
CA ASP A 142 -2.74 3.62 18.27
C ASP A 142 -2.95 2.19 18.80
N ASP A 143 -4.21 1.76 18.95
CA ASP A 143 -4.57 0.47 19.53
C ASP A 143 -4.64 -0.67 18.50
N TYR A 144 -4.67 -0.33 17.20
CA TYR A 144 -4.59 -1.35 16.16
C TYR A 144 -3.30 -2.17 16.25
N SER A 145 -3.38 -3.43 15.82
CA SER A 145 -2.21 -4.30 15.74
C SER A 145 -1.03 -3.66 15.00
N MET A 146 0.19 -3.90 15.48
CA MET A 146 1.41 -3.34 14.90
C MET A 146 1.54 -3.68 13.40
N ALA A 147 1.12 -4.88 12.98
CA ALA A 147 1.16 -5.31 11.59
C ALA A 147 0.27 -4.42 10.68
N GLN A 148 -0.92 -4.04 11.15
CA GLN A 148 -1.81 -3.14 10.42
C GLN A 148 -1.27 -1.71 10.41
N ARG A 149 -0.73 -1.22 11.53
CA ARG A 149 -0.12 0.12 11.64
C ARG A 149 1.08 0.27 10.71
N VAL A 150 1.97 -0.73 10.65
CA VAL A 150 3.12 -0.75 9.72
C VAL A 150 2.66 -0.69 8.27
N THR A 151 1.63 -1.48 7.91
CA THR A 151 1.08 -1.46 6.54
C THR A 151 0.49 -0.10 6.19
N TYR A 152 -0.28 0.49 7.11
CA TYR A 152 -0.89 1.81 6.95
C TYR A 152 0.18 2.87 6.76
N LYS A 153 1.15 2.95 7.68
CA LYS A 153 2.19 3.97 7.63
C LYS A 153 3.07 3.84 6.38
N TYR A 154 3.32 2.63 5.90
CA TYR A 154 4.03 2.41 4.64
C TYR A 154 3.31 3.08 3.45
N TYR A 155 2.00 2.90 3.33
CA TYR A 155 1.23 3.50 2.23
C TYR A 155 1.07 5.02 2.39
N VAL A 156 0.81 5.51 3.61
CA VAL A 156 0.72 6.96 3.86
C VAL A 156 2.05 7.64 3.58
N GLY A 157 3.18 7.06 4.01
CA GLY A 157 4.51 7.59 3.72
C GLY A 157 4.84 7.61 2.23
N ARG A 158 4.44 6.57 1.48
CA ARG A 158 4.57 6.57 0.01
C ARG A 158 3.73 7.65 -0.65
N LYS A 159 2.49 7.87 -0.19
CA LYS A 159 1.65 8.96 -0.69
C LYS A 159 2.29 10.32 -0.41
N ALA A 160 2.77 10.54 0.81
CA ALA A 160 3.44 11.78 1.21
C ALA A 160 4.69 12.04 0.34
N MET A 161 5.46 11.01 0.01
CA MET A 161 6.58 11.11 -0.93
C MET A 161 6.13 11.60 -2.32
N PHE A 162 5.02 11.09 -2.86
CA PHE A 162 4.47 11.56 -4.14
C PHE A 162 3.94 12.99 -4.06
N ASP A 163 3.35 13.38 -2.93
CA ASP A 163 2.91 14.75 -2.66
C ASP A 163 4.09 15.71 -2.34
N SER A 164 5.33 15.21 -2.36
CA SER A 164 6.55 15.94 -2.00
C SER A 164 6.63 16.42 -0.54
N ASP A 165 5.81 15.86 0.36
CA ASP A 165 5.96 16.04 1.80
C ASP A 165 6.99 15.04 2.35
N PHE A 166 8.26 15.39 2.18
CA PHE A 166 9.38 14.49 2.51
C PHE A 166 9.57 14.30 4.02
N LYS A 167 9.16 15.26 4.86
CA LYS A 167 9.26 15.13 6.31
C LYS A 167 8.27 14.09 6.83
N LEU A 168 7.01 14.20 6.41
CA LEU A 168 5.99 13.23 6.77
C LEU A 168 6.31 11.84 6.18
N ALA A 169 6.78 11.79 4.93
CA ALA A 169 7.20 10.55 4.30
C ALA A 169 8.31 9.85 5.09
N GLU A 170 9.30 10.61 5.55
CA GLU A 170 10.41 10.09 6.34
C GLU A 170 9.93 9.49 7.66
N GLU A 171 9.14 10.22 8.44
CA GLU A 171 8.62 9.76 9.72
C GLU A 171 7.85 8.44 9.58
N TYR A 172 6.93 8.38 8.61
CA TYR A 172 6.05 7.23 8.42
C TYR A 172 6.78 6.00 7.87
N LEU A 173 7.71 6.20 6.93
CA LEU A 173 8.50 5.10 6.36
C LEU A 173 9.56 4.60 7.37
N SER A 174 10.18 5.51 8.13
CA SER A 174 11.09 5.16 9.23
C SER A 174 10.38 4.33 10.30
N PHE A 175 9.19 4.76 10.73
CA PHE A 175 8.36 3.98 11.66
C PHE A 175 8.07 2.57 11.12
N SER A 176 7.66 2.49 9.84
CA SER A 176 7.34 1.21 9.19
C SER A 176 8.57 0.28 9.14
N PHE A 177 9.75 0.83 8.86
CA PHE A 177 10.99 0.07 8.80
C PHE A 177 11.39 -0.48 10.18
N GLN A 178 11.32 0.36 11.22
CA GLN A 178 11.69 0.00 12.59
C GLN A 178 10.76 -1.06 13.19
N HIS A 179 9.45 -0.92 12.99
CA HIS A 179 8.44 -1.80 13.57
C HIS A 179 8.11 -3.03 12.72
N SER A 180 8.71 -3.15 11.54
CA SER A 180 8.58 -4.35 10.71
C SER A 180 9.38 -5.52 11.31
N HIS A 181 8.78 -6.71 11.27
CA HIS A 181 9.35 -7.92 11.84
C HIS A 181 10.74 -8.24 11.25
N ARG A 182 11.69 -8.64 12.11
CA ARG A 182 13.11 -8.82 11.72
C ARG A 182 13.31 -9.92 10.67
N SER A 183 12.48 -10.96 10.65
CA SER A 183 12.55 -12.03 9.65
C SER A 183 11.97 -11.62 8.28
N CYS A 184 11.16 -10.57 8.22
CA CYS A 184 10.47 -10.14 7.01
C CYS A 184 11.36 -9.25 6.11
N GLN A 185 12.46 -9.80 5.61
CA GLN A 185 13.44 -9.09 4.78
C GLN A 185 12.81 -8.44 3.54
N ARG A 186 11.86 -9.13 2.90
CA ARG A 186 11.12 -8.61 1.74
C ARG A 186 10.37 -7.31 2.05
N ASN A 187 9.70 -7.23 3.20
CA ASN A 187 8.95 -6.04 3.59
C ASN A 187 9.89 -4.88 3.91
N LYS A 188 10.99 -5.16 4.62
CA LYS A 188 12.03 -4.17 4.89
C LYS A 188 12.64 -3.60 3.61
N ARG A 189 12.94 -4.47 2.64
CA ARG A 189 13.42 -4.06 1.32
C ARG A 189 12.41 -3.16 0.61
N LEU A 190 11.12 -3.52 0.60
CA LEU A 190 10.07 -2.70 0.01
C LEU A 190 9.98 -1.31 0.66
N ILE A 191 10.07 -1.24 1.99
CA ILE A 191 10.05 0.04 2.71
C ILE A 191 11.29 0.87 2.34
N LEU A 192 12.47 0.26 2.30
CA LEU A 192 13.73 0.95 1.97
C LEU A 192 13.76 1.53 0.56
N ILE A 193 13.15 0.87 -0.43
CA ILE A 193 13.05 1.40 -1.81
C ILE A 193 12.45 2.81 -1.82
N TYR A 194 11.51 3.10 -0.93
CA TYR A 194 10.87 4.42 -0.82
C TYR A 194 11.53 5.32 0.23
N LEU A 195 12.04 4.75 1.33
CA LEU A 195 12.69 5.52 2.39
C LEU A 195 14.04 6.11 1.94
N LEU A 196 14.81 5.38 1.13
CA LEU A 196 16.14 5.81 0.67
C LEU A 196 16.08 7.13 -0.14
N PRO A 197 15.27 7.26 -1.20
CA PRO A 197 15.11 8.54 -1.91
C PRO A 197 14.73 9.69 -0.99
N VAL A 198 13.80 9.46 -0.05
CA VAL A 198 13.33 10.48 0.88
C VAL A 198 14.46 10.93 1.83
N LYS A 199 15.21 9.98 2.40
CA LYS A 199 16.36 10.29 3.26
C LYS A 199 17.45 11.04 2.50
N MET A 200 17.74 10.64 1.27
CA MET A 200 18.70 11.32 0.40
C MET A 200 18.25 12.76 0.10
N LEU A 201 16.94 12.96 -0.13
CA LEU A 201 16.36 14.30 -0.32
C LEU A 201 16.47 15.20 0.91
N LEU A 202 16.45 14.61 2.10
CA LEU A 202 16.69 15.30 3.37
C LEU A 202 18.19 15.47 3.68
N GLY A 203 19.07 14.99 2.80
CA GLY A 203 20.53 15.11 2.95
C GLY A 203 21.21 13.96 3.70
N HIS A 204 20.47 12.89 4.04
CA HIS A 204 21.02 11.71 4.68
C HIS A 204 21.34 10.62 3.66
N MET A 205 22.62 10.32 3.48
CA MET A 205 23.09 9.31 2.54
C MET A 205 23.14 7.91 3.18
N PRO A 206 22.69 6.85 2.49
CA PRO A 206 22.76 5.49 3.02
C PRO A 206 24.17 4.93 3.04
N THR A 207 24.43 3.98 3.94
CA THR A 207 25.70 3.25 3.97
C THR A 207 25.70 2.07 3.00
N ASN A 208 26.86 1.76 2.41
CA ASN A 208 27.00 0.61 1.51
C ASN A 208 26.65 -0.73 2.18
N GLN A 209 26.88 -0.87 3.49
CA GLN A 209 26.50 -2.07 4.25
C GLN A 209 24.98 -2.28 4.26
N LEU A 210 24.20 -1.19 4.42
CA LEU A 210 22.75 -1.24 4.37
C LEU A 210 22.26 -1.67 2.99
N LEU A 211 22.83 -1.12 1.93
CA LEU A 211 22.46 -1.44 0.55
C LEU A 211 22.75 -2.91 0.20
N LYS A 212 23.91 -3.42 0.60
CA LYS A 212 24.26 -4.85 0.43
C LYS A 212 23.31 -5.76 1.19
N LYS A 213 22.98 -5.42 2.45
CA LYS A 213 22.11 -6.25 3.30
C LYS A 213 20.72 -6.48 2.73
N TYR A 214 20.16 -5.49 2.03
CA TYR A 214 18.80 -5.55 1.49
C TYR A 214 18.74 -5.65 -0.04
N ASP A 215 19.86 -5.94 -0.71
CA ASP A 215 19.94 -6.04 -2.18
C ASP A 215 19.39 -4.78 -2.89
N LEU A 216 19.99 -3.64 -2.56
CA LEU A 216 19.66 -2.31 -3.08
C LEU A 216 20.89 -1.57 -3.63
N MET A 217 21.84 -2.32 -4.21
CA MET A 217 23.10 -1.77 -4.73
C MET A 217 22.90 -0.76 -5.88
N GLN A 218 21.73 -0.74 -6.52
CA GLN A 218 21.37 0.26 -7.53
C GLN A 218 21.43 1.69 -6.97
N PHE A 219 21.25 1.87 -5.65
CA PHE A 219 21.37 3.17 -4.99
C PHE A 219 22.82 3.58 -4.68
N ALA A 220 23.80 2.69 -4.83
CA ALA A 220 25.19 2.98 -4.46
C ALA A 220 25.78 4.08 -5.37
N ASP A 221 25.60 3.92 -6.69
CA ASP A 221 26.08 4.89 -7.70
C ASP A 221 25.40 6.26 -7.51
N VAL A 222 24.09 6.27 -7.22
CA VAL A 222 23.34 7.49 -6.90
C VAL A 222 23.85 8.15 -5.63
N THR A 223 24.10 7.37 -4.59
CA THR A 223 24.59 7.89 -3.29
C THR A 223 25.97 8.52 -3.43
N LYS A 224 26.86 7.88 -4.20
CA LYS A 224 28.19 8.40 -4.51
C LYS A 224 28.08 9.73 -5.27
N ALA A 225 27.29 9.78 -6.32
CA ALA A 225 27.10 10.98 -7.14
C ALA A 225 26.60 12.19 -6.34
N VAL A 226 25.58 11.98 -5.50
CA VAL A 226 25.01 13.06 -4.66
C VAL A 226 26.00 13.53 -3.59
N SER A 227 26.76 12.61 -2.99
CA SER A 227 27.78 12.94 -1.98
C SER A 227 28.96 13.69 -2.58
N GLU A 228 29.33 13.35 -3.82
CA GLU A 228 30.42 14.00 -4.54
C GLU A 228 30.02 15.35 -5.12
N GLY A 229 28.72 15.61 -5.33
CA GLY A 229 28.23 16.78 -6.07
C GLY A 229 28.38 16.60 -7.59
N ASN A 230 28.53 15.37 -8.08
CA ASN A 230 28.79 15.07 -9.48
C ASN A 230 27.47 14.81 -10.23
N LEU A 231 27.00 15.81 -10.98
CA LEU A 231 25.77 15.72 -11.77
C LEU A 231 25.86 14.77 -12.96
N LEU A 232 27.03 14.67 -13.59
CA LEU A 232 27.24 13.75 -14.71
C LEU A 232 27.07 12.31 -14.22
N LEU A 233 27.76 11.96 -13.14
CA LEU A 233 27.67 10.64 -12.53
C LEU A 233 26.24 10.31 -12.05
N LEU A 234 25.50 11.32 -11.56
CA LEU A 234 24.10 11.13 -11.16
C LEU A 234 23.24 10.76 -12.38
N ASN A 235 23.38 11.47 -13.50
CA ASN A 235 22.62 11.18 -14.71
C ASN A 235 22.95 9.80 -15.27
N GLU A 236 24.23 9.41 -15.28
CA GLU A 236 24.67 8.07 -15.68
C GLU A 236 24.10 6.98 -14.77
N ALA A 237 24.12 7.18 -13.45
CA ALA A 237 23.56 6.23 -12.48
C ALA A 237 22.04 6.05 -12.65
N LEU A 238 21.32 7.14 -12.91
CA LEU A 238 19.88 7.11 -13.17
C LEU A 238 19.56 6.39 -14.49
N ALA A 239 20.33 6.63 -15.54
CA ALA A 239 20.15 5.97 -16.84
C ALA A 239 20.47 4.47 -16.76
N LYS A 240 21.59 4.10 -16.12
CA LYS A 240 22.03 2.70 -15.96
C LYS A 240 21.00 1.83 -15.24
N HIS A 241 20.30 2.39 -14.26
CA HIS A 241 19.31 1.68 -13.44
C HIS A 241 17.86 2.15 -13.66
N GLU A 242 17.60 2.81 -14.80
CA GLU A 242 16.32 3.43 -15.12
C GLU A 242 15.15 2.44 -15.02
N THR A 243 15.28 1.26 -15.64
CA THR A 243 14.24 0.22 -15.64
C THR A 243 13.85 -0.23 -14.23
N PHE A 244 14.82 -0.31 -13.31
CA PHE A 244 14.59 -0.65 -11.92
C PHE A 244 13.82 0.48 -11.20
N PHE A 245 14.26 1.73 -11.35
CA PHE A 245 13.64 2.87 -10.69
C PHE A 245 12.24 3.20 -11.21
N ILE A 246 12.00 3.04 -12.52
CA ILE A 246 10.68 3.19 -13.15
C ILE A 246 9.74 2.11 -12.63
N ARG A 247 10.16 0.84 -12.62
CA ARG A 247 9.34 -0.26 -12.09
C ARG A 247 8.98 -0.08 -10.62
N CYS A 248 9.88 0.51 -9.83
CA CYS A 248 9.62 0.84 -8.41
C CYS A 248 8.75 2.11 -8.23
N GLY A 249 8.57 2.91 -9.28
CA GLY A 249 7.83 4.17 -9.25
C GLY A 249 8.55 5.30 -8.51
N ILE A 250 9.88 5.29 -8.46
CA ILE A 250 10.70 6.26 -7.71
C ILE A 250 11.59 7.13 -8.60
N PHE A 251 11.63 6.87 -9.91
CA PHE A 251 12.52 7.57 -10.85
C PHE A 251 12.38 9.10 -10.75
N LEU A 252 11.15 9.62 -10.83
CA LEU A 252 10.88 11.07 -10.72
C LEU A 252 11.28 11.67 -9.37
N ILE A 253 11.26 10.88 -8.29
CA ILE A 253 11.70 11.33 -6.97
C ILE A 253 13.22 11.42 -6.93
N LEU A 254 13.92 10.45 -7.54
CA LEU A 254 15.37 10.45 -7.64
C LEU A 254 15.88 11.59 -8.53
N GLU A 255 15.16 11.97 -9.57
CA GLU A 255 15.53 13.15 -10.37
C GLU A 255 15.58 14.45 -9.56
N LYS A 256 14.73 14.59 -8.52
CA LYS A 256 14.78 15.74 -7.61
C LYS A 256 16.10 15.83 -6.83
N LEU A 257 16.89 14.75 -6.76
CA LEU A 257 18.23 14.78 -6.15
C LEU A 257 19.23 15.65 -6.94
N LYS A 258 18.93 15.98 -8.20
CA LYS A 258 19.75 16.93 -8.99
C LYS A 258 19.93 18.24 -8.23
N ILE A 259 18.88 18.77 -7.60
CA ILE A 259 18.91 20.01 -6.82
C ILE A 259 19.91 19.92 -5.66
N ILE A 260 19.92 18.80 -4.95
CA ILE A 260 20.83 18.58 -3.82
C ILE A 260 22.26 18.38 -4.29
N THR A 261 22.42 17.73 -5.44
CA THR A 261 23.73 17.53 -6.06
C THR A 261 24.33 18.86 -6.49
N TYR A 262 23.54 19.76 -7.10
CA TYR A 262 23.95 21.15 -7.36
C TYR A 262 24.37 21.85 -6.07
N ARG A 263 23.55 21.79 -5.01
CA ARG A 263 23.89 22.40 -3.71
C ARG A 263 25.22 21.87 -3.17
N ASN A 264 25.46 20.57 -3.25
CA ASN A 264 26.69 19.95 -2.75
C ASN A 264 27.90 20.30 -3.63
N LEU A 265 27.72 20.46 -4.94
CA LEU A 265 28.74 20.97 -5.85
C LEU A 265 29.17 22.38 -5.46
N PHE A 266 28.21 23.31 -5.36
CA PHE A 266 28.49 24.70 -4.99
C PHE A 266 29.01 24.88 -3.56
N LYS A 267 28.77 23.93 -2.65
CA LYS A 267 29.37 23.95 -1.31
C LYS A 267 30.85 23.55 -1.29
N LYS A 268 31.33 22.86 -2.32
CA LYS A 268 32.72 22.39 -2.42
C LYS A 268 33.63 23.35 -3.17
N VAL A 269 33.04 24.14 -4.08
CA VAL A 269 33.70 25.26 -4.77
C VAL A 269 33.74 26.44 -3.83
#